data_AF-A0AAE2C9U2-F1
#
_entry.id   AF-A0AAE2C9U2-F1
#
_cell.length_a   1.000
_cell.length_b   1.000
_cell.length_c   1.000
_cell.angle_alpha   90.00
_cell.angle_beta   90.00
_cell.angle_gamma   90.00
#
_symmetry.space_group_name_H-M   'P 1'
#
loop_
_entity.id
_entity.type
_entity.pdbx_description
1 polymer ?
#
loop_
_entity_poly.entity_id
_entity_poly.type
_entity_poly.pdbx_seq_one_letter_code
_entity_poly.pdbx_strand_id
1 'polypeptide(L)'
;MAVSVSSPPSSFSLSSELFSSRRRDGPNFLSWSSSFPNIKLAADISIPSASSFALNQGLIVQAAWTRRSRSEAAKKPNRKSWKQRTDMYMRPFLLNVFFSKRFIHAKVMHRGTSKVISVATTNAKDLRNTLPSLTDNNACRVIGKLVAERSKEADVYAVAYELKKNERVEGRLAIILDTIQENGIIFV
;
A
#
# COMPACT_ATOMS: atom_id res chain seq x y z
N MET A 1 -65.39 0.05 -23.94
CA MET A 1 -64.34 -0.89 -24.37
C MET A 1 -63.45 -1.10 -23.15
N ALA A 2 -63.57 -2.13 -22.30
CA ALA A 2 -63.99 -3.53 -22.50
C ALA A 2 -63.09 -4.20 -23.57
N VAL A 3 -62.36 -5.32 -23.36
CA VAL A 3 -62.31 -6.38 -22.32
C VAL A 3 -60.87 -6.99 -22.30
N SER A 4 -60.25 -7.31 -21.15
CA SER A 4 -60.16 -8.61 -20.43
C SER A 4 -59.16 -9.68 -20.95
N VAL A 5 -58.22 -10.05 -20.07
CA VAL A 5 -57.81 -11.43 -19.64
C VAL A 5 -57.34 -12.48 -20.67
N SER A 6 -56.13 -13.06 -20.45
CA SER A 6 -55.93 -14.53 -20.31
C SER A 6 -54.48 -14.99 -19.96
N SER A 7 -54.38 -15.79 -18.88
CA SER A 7 -53.34 -16.82 -18.59
C SER A 7 -54.10 -18.08 -18.08
N PRO A 8 -53.46 -19.20 -17.64
CA PRO A 8 -52.14 -19.77 -17.95
C PRO A 8 -52.35 -20.99 -18.89
N PRO A 9 -52.33 -22.32 -18.55
CA PRO A 9 -51.71 -23.14 -17.48
C PRO A 9 -50.47 -23.92 -18.05
N SER A 10 -49.97 -25.10 -17.62
CA SER A 10 -50.27 -26.04 -16.51
C SER A 10 -49.01 -26.77 -16.00
N SER A 11 -48.92 -26.87 -14.66
CA SER A 11 -48.18 -27.79 -13.78
C SER A 11 -48.11 -29.29 -14.16
N PHE A 12 -47.02 -29.97 -13.76
CA PHE A 12 -47.07 -31.31 -13.16
C PHE A 12 -46.03 -31.48 -12.04
N SER A 13 -46.28 -32.44 -11.15
CA SER A 13 -45.80 -32.51 -9.77
C SER A 13 -45.38 -33.93 -9.35
N LEU A 14 -44.52 -34.03 -8.34
CA LEU A 14 -44.53 -34.91 -7.15
C LEU A 14 -43.09 -34.93 -6.56
N SER A 15 -42.88 -34.51 -5.30
CA SER A 15 -42.84 -35.35 -4.07
C SER A 15 -41.52 -36.14 -3.92
N SER A 16 -40.93 -36.30 -2.72
CA SER A 16 -41.22 -35.80 -1.37
C SER A 16 -39.99 -36.07 -0.45
N GLU A 17 -40.11 -35.77 0.84
CA GLU A 17 -39.24 -36.24 1.95
C GLU A 17 -37.89 -35.54 2.20
N LEU A 18 -37.32 -35.52 3.42
CA LEU A 18 -37.85 -35.52 4.81
C LEU A 18 -36.71 -34.94 5.71
N PHE A 19 -37.07 -34.13 6.72
CA PHE A 19 -36.36 -33.80 7.97
C PHE A 19 -34.83 -33.51 8.09
N SER A 20 -34.56 -32.59 9.03
CA SER A 20 -33.42 -32.55 9.96
C SER A 20 -32.03 -32.05 9.52
N SER A 21 -31.76 -30.81 9.95
CA SER A 21 -30.72 -30.49 10.95
C SER A 21 -29.33 -31.13 10.80
N ARG A 22 -28.32 -30.31 10.50
CA ARG A 22 -27.32 -29.82 11.51
C ARG A 22 -26.16 -29.09 10.82
N ARG A 23 -25.70 -27.98 11.39
CA ARG A 23 -24.51 -27.22 10.95
C ARG A 23 -23.25 -28.12 10.91
N ARG A 24 -22.34 -27.81 9.99
CA ARG A 24 -20.90 -27.65 10.31
C ARG A 24 -20.16 -26.95 9.18
N ASP A 25 -19.49 -25.86 9.52
CA ASP A 25 -18.53 -25.16 8.68
C ASP A 25 -17.28 -26.02 8.49
N GLY A 26 -16.69 -25.98 7.29
CA GLY A 26 -15.45 -26.69 6.95
C GLY A 26 -14.49 -25.76 6.20
N PRO A 27 -13.37 -25.33 6.81
CA PRO A 27 -12.34 -24.58 6.12
C PRO A 27 -11.33 -25.52 5.43
N ASN A 28 -11.19 -25.40 4.11
CA ASN A 28 -10.06 -25.99 3.39
C ASN A 28 -8.78 -25.21 3.73
N PHE A 29 -7.90 -25.79 4.54
CA PHE A 29 -6.52 -25.33 4.68
C PHE A 29 -5.54 -26.48 4.48
N LEU A 30 -4.50 -26.19 3.70
CA LEU A 30 -3.52 -27.14 3.19
C LEU A 30 -2.68 -27.73 4.33
N SER A 31 -2.67 -29.07 4.42
CA SER A 31 -1.91 -29.79 5.43
C SER A 31 -0.42 -29.85 5.08
N TRP A 32 0.44 -29.23 5.89
CA TRP A 32 1.85 -29.62 5.98
C TRP A 32 2.03 -30.63 7.11
N SER A 33 2.24 -31.89 6.73
CA SER A 33 2.52 -32.99 7.66
C SER A 33 3.96 -32.93 8.15
N SER A 34 4.17 -32.66 9.45
CA SER A 34 5.46 -32.87 10.12
C SER A 34 5.33 -33.98 11.17
N SER A 35 5.74 -35.19 10.81
CA SER A 35 5.65 -36.38 11.66
C SER A 35 6.68 -36.34 12.78
N PHE A 36 6.24 -36.34 14.04
CA PHE A 36 7.08 -36.65 15.19
C PHE A 36 6.43 -37.77 16.03
N PRO A 37 7.17 -38.83 16.39
CA PRO A 37 6.62 -39.99 17.07
C PRO A 37 6.35 -39.70 18.56
N ASN A 38 5.25 -40.27 19.07
CA ASN A 38 4.78 -40.03 20.44
C ASN A 38 5.16 -41.23 21.32
N ILE A 39 6.28 -41.13 22.06
CA ILE A 39 6.76 -42.20 22.95
C ILE A 39 6.10 -42.05 24.32
N LYS A 40 5.22 -43.01 24.66
CA LYS A 40 4.69 -43.16 26.01
C LYS A 40 5.53 -44.17 26.79
N LEU A 41 6.14 -43.74 27.88
CA LEU A 41 6.68 -44.61 28.92
C LEU A 41 6.09 -44.18 30.26
N ALA A 42 5.38 -45.10 30.90
CA ALA A 42 4.92 -44.98 32.27
C ALA A 42 5.87 -45.78 33.18
N ALA A 43 6.19 -45.23 34.35
CA ALA A 43 6.86 -45.94 35.42
C ALA A 43 6.49 -45.29 36.76
N ASP A 44 6.12 -46.10 37.73
CA ASP A 44 5.65 -45.66 39.05
C ASP A 44 6.79 -45.45 40.06
N ILE A 45 6.59 -44.44 40.92
CA ILE A 45 6.99 -44.38 42.34
C ILE A 45 8.46 -44.70 42.71
N SER A 46 9.20 -43.68 43.14
CA SER A 46 9.62 -43.54 44.56
C SER A 46 10.40 -42.23 44.82
N ILE A 47 10.21 -41.66 46.02
CA ILE A 47 10.90 -40.45 46.50
C ILE A 47 11.99 -40.88 47.50
N PRO A 48 13.17 -40.24 47.45
CA PRO A 48 13.80 -39.82 48.70
C PRO A 48 14.13 -38.32 48.72
N SER A 49 14.40 -37.82 49.93
CA SER A 49 14.32 -36.42 50.32
C SER A 49 15.58 -35.58 50.09
N ALA A 50 15.35 -34.32 49.69
CA ALA A 50 16.07 -33.09 50.04
C ALA A 50 17.60 -33.08 50.22
N SER A 51 18.29 -32.27 49.41
CA SER A 51 19.36 -31.39 49.93
C SER A 51 19.68 -30.19 49.01
N SER A 52 20.08 -29.09 49.66
CA SER A 52 20.78 -27.90 49.13
C SER A 52 20.24 -27.16 47.89
N PHE A 53 19.75 -25.95 48.14
CA PHE A 53 19.68 -24.87 47.15
C PHE A 53 21.06 -24.55 46.56
N ALA A 54 21.15 -24.42 45.24
CA ALA A 54 22.25 -23.75 44.55
C ALA A 54 21.67 -22.70 43.60
N LEU A 55 22.16 -21.46 43.72
CA LEU A 55 21.53 -20.27 43.14
C LEU A 55 21.82 -20.10 41.64
N ASN A 56 20.80 -19.57 40.94
CA ASN A 56 20.89 -18.70 39.76
C ASN A 56 22.22 -18.68 38.99
N GLN A 57 22.29 -19.43 37.89
CA GLN A 57 23.20 -19.15 36.79
C GLN A 57 22.43 -18.82 35.49
N GLY A 58 22.25 -17.53 35.24
CA GLY A 58 22.41 -16.99 33.89
C GLY A 58 21.36 -17.29 32.82
N LEU A 59 20.06 -17.13 33.09
CA LEU A 59 19.04 -16.95 32.03
C LEU A 59 19.15 -15.59 31.30
N ILE A 60 20.38 -15.12 31.02
CA ILE A 60 20.68 -13.81 30.41
C ILE A 60 21.87 -13.88 29.45
N VAL A 61 21.81 -14.70 28.39
CA VAL A 61 22.36 -14.33 27.05
C VAL A 61 21.62 -15.10 25.94
N GLN A 62 20.44 -14.63 25.51
CA GLN A 62 19.85 -15.09 24.24
C GLN A 62 19.22 -13.98 23.37
N ALA A 63 19.25 -12.73 23.86
CA ALA A 63 18.78 -11.54 23.14
C ALA A 63 19.91 -10.64 22.58
N ALA A 64 21.16 -11.09 22.61
CA ALA A 64 22.32 -10.27 22.23
C ALA A 64 22.53 -10.11 20.71
N TRP A 65 21.93 -10.96 19.88
CA TRP A 65 22.20 -11.04 18.43
C TRP A 65 21.57 -9.93 17.57
N THR A 66 20.69 -9.10 18.11
CA THR A 66 20.05 -7.98 17.38
C THR A 66 20.59 -6.60 17.74
N ARG A 67 21.46 -6.49 18.76
CA ARG A 67 22.11 -5.23 19.13
C ARG A 67 23.39 -4.99 18.31
N ARG A 68 23.25 -4.86 16.99
CA ARG A 68 24.34 -4.36 16.12
C ARG A 68 24.92 -3.10 16.74
N SER A 69 26.21 -3.12 17.04
CA SER A 69 26.85 -2.01 17.73
C SER A 69 26.82 -0.76 16.84
N ARG A 70 26.69 0.43 17.44
CA ARG A 70 26.67 1.71 16.69
C ARG A 70 27.93 1.89 15.84
N SER A 71 29.06 1.33 16.31
CA SER A 71 30.33 1.23 15.60
C SER A 71 30.30 0.27 14.40
N GLU A 72 29.57 -0.83 14.45
CA GLU A 72 29.39 -1.76 13.32
C GLU A 72 28.50 -1.17 12.22
N ALA A 73 27.47 -0.39 12.59
CA ALA A 73 26.71 0.40 11.62
C ALA A 73 27.57 1.50 10.96
N ALA A 74 28.45 2.15 11.73
CA ALA A 74 29.39 3.16 11.22
C ALA A 74 30.54 2.57 10.37
N LYS A 75 30.91 1.30 10.59
CA LYS A 75 31.91 0.57 9.79
C LYS A 75 31.42 0.20 8.38
N LYS A 76 30.12 0.23 8.10
CA LYS A 76 29.65 0.08 6.72
C LYS A 76 30.00 1.34 5.93
N PRO A 77 30.81 1.26 4.85
CA PRO A 77 31.06 2.43 4.02
C PRO A 77 29.73 2.90 3.43
N ASN A 78 29.43 4.20 3.58
CA ASN A 78 28.23 4.85 3.01
C ASN A 78 28.38 5.04 1.48
N ARG A 79 28.73 3.94 0.79
CA ARG A 79 28.89 3.90 -0.66
C ARG A 79 27.51 3.76 -1.30
N LYS A 80 26.87 4.91 -1.54
CA LYS A 80 25.69 5.03 -2.42
C LYS A 80 25.91 4.20 -3.68
N SER A 81 24.89 3.44 -4.10
CA SER A 81 24.96 2.62 -5.32
C SER A 81 25.18 3.48 -6.56
N TRP A 82 25.69 2.88 -7.65
CA TRP A 82 25.83 3.58 -8.93
C TRP A 82 24.51 4.19 -9.42
N LYS A 83 23.39 3.46 -9.25
CA LYS A 83 22.04 4.00 -9.49
C LYS A 83 21.81 5.26 -8.67
N GLN A 84 21.95 5.22 -7.34
CA GLN A 84 21.69 6.38 -6.47
C GLN A 84 22.59 7.61 -6.77
N ARG A 85 23.74 7.42 -7.43
CA ARG A 85 24.61 8.51 -7.89
C ARG A 85 24.21 9.09 -9.25
N THR A 86 23.69 8.26 -10.16
CA THR A 86 23.38 8.61 -11.56
C THR A 86 21.92 9.01 -11.76
N ASP A 87 21.01 8.52 -10.93
CA ASP A 87 19.56 8.73 -10.99
C ASP A 87 19.16 10.21 -10.99
N MET A 88 19.96 11.08 -10.35
CA MET A 88 19.80 12.54 -10.37
C MET A 88 20.01 13.19 -11.74
N TYR A 89 20.84 12.58 -12.60
CA TYR A 89 21.13 13.05 -13.97
C TYR A 89 20.26 12.36 -15.01
N MET A 90 19.95 11.07 -14.80
CA MET A 90 19.09 10.27 -15.69
C MET A 90 17.60 10.63 -15.56
N ARG A 91 17.17 11.01 -14.35
CA ARG A 91 15.81 11.45 -14.02
C ARG A 91 15.89 12.78 -13.26
N PRO A 92 16.18 13.89 -13.97
CA PRO A 92 16.47 15.18 -13.33
C PRO A 92 15.24 15.83 -12.71
N PHE A 93 14.05 15.64 -13.30
CA PHE A 93 12.80 16.23 -12.83
C PHE A 93 11.95 15.20 -12.10
N LEU A 94 11.44 15.57 -10.92
CA LEU A 94 10.62 14.72 -10.07
C LEU A 94 9.26 15.38 -9.78
N LEU A 95 8.18 14.70 -10.13
CA LEU A 95 6.81 15.06 -9.74
C LEU A 95 6.58 14.61 -8.29
N ASN A 96 6.16 15.55 -7.45
CA ASN A 96 5.74 15.29 -6.08
C ASN A 96 4.28 15.71 -5.90
N VAL A 97 3.41 14.71 -5.74
CA VAL A 97 1.99 14.88 -5.44
C VAL A 97 1.75 14.63 -3.95
N PHE A 98 1.04 15.56 -3.33
CA PHE A 98 0.63 15.53 -1.93
C PHE A 98 -0.88 15.75 -1.80
N PHE A 99 -1.56 14.75 -1.24
CA PHE A 99 -2.99 14.80 -0.94
C PHE A 99 -3.19 15.12 0.54
N SER A 100 -3.81 16.27 0.82
CA SER A 100 -4.32 16.61 2.15
C SER A 100 -5.80 16.24 2.26
N LYS A 101 -6.35 16.23 3.48
CA LYS A 101 -7.80 16.14 3.70
C LYS A 101 -8.57 17.36 3.15
N ARG A 102 -7.89 18.48 2.91
CA ARG A 102 -8.51 19.77 2.54
C ARG A 102 -8.12 20.34 1.18
N PHE A 103 -7.02 19.86 0.58
CA PHE A 103 -6.50 20.38 -0.68
C PHE A 103 -5.57 19.36 -1.35
N ILE A 104 -5.31 19.59 -2.64
CA ILE A 104 -4.37 18.83 -3.45
C ILE A 104 -3.21 19.77 -3.77
N HIS A 105 -1.97 19.27 -3.68
CA HIS A 105 -0.77 20.00 -4.01
C HIS A 105 0.12 19.14 -4.92
N ALA A 106 0.50 19.64 -6.08
CA ALA A 106 1.44 18.99 -6.99
C ALA A 106 2.55 19.98 -7.38
N LYS A 107 3.79 19.49 -7.43
CA LYS A 107 4.95 20.28 -7.84
C LYS A 107 5.97 19.44 -8.60
N VAL A 108 6.65 20.05 -9.56
CA VAL A 108 7.83 19.45 -10.21
C VAL A 108 9.09 20.11 -9.64
N MET A 109 10.05 19.29 -9.24
CA MET A 109 11.33 19.74 -8.66
C MET A 109 12.52 19.20 -9.46
N HIS A 110 13.54 20.02 -9.66
CA HIS A 110 14.82 19.58 -10.20
C HIS A 110 15.66 18.94 -9.09
N ARG A 111 16.04 17.67 -9.25
CA ARG A 111 16.82 16.92 -8.24
C ARG A 111 18.25 17.43 -8.11
N GLY A 112 18.88 17.87 -9.21
CA GLY A 112 20.24 18.41 -9.20
C GLY A 112 20.38 19.72 -8.42
N THR A 113 19.51 20.69 -8.70
CA THR A 113 19.58 22.04 -8.07
C THR A 113 18.65 22.18 -6.86
N SER A 114 17.83 21.17 -6.55
CA SER A 114 16.74 21.23 -5.55
C SER A 114 15.75 22.40 -5.73
N LYS A 115 15.69 22.99 -6.94
CA LYS A 115 14.77 24.08 -7.29
C LYS A 115 13.39 23.52 -7.62
N VAL A 116 12.35 24.24 -7.21
CA VAL A 116 10.97 23.99 -7.64
C VAL A 116 10.77 24.72 -8.98
N ILE A 117 10.19 24.04 -9.96
CA ILE A 117 10.01 24.56 -11.32
C ILE A 117 8.56 25.02 -11.50
N SER A 118 7.63 24.07 -11.33
CA SER A 118 6.19 24.30 -11.43
C SER A 118 5.49 23.87 -10.15
N VAL A 119 4.43 24.60 -9.78
CA VAL A 119 3.56 24.31 -8.63
C VAL A 119 2.12 24.52 -9.05
N ALA A 120 1.23 23.62 -8.66
CA ALA A 120 -0.21 23.85 -8.66
C ALA A 120 -0.83 23.32 -7.36
N THR A 121 -1.73 24.10 -6.77
CA THR A 121 -2.40 23.75 -5.52
C THR A 121 -3.85 24.20 -5.58
N THR A 122 -4.79 23.38 -5.09
CA THR A 122 -6.21 23.81 -5.02
C THR A 122 -6.44 24.90 -3.98
N ASN A 123 -5.42 25.22 -3.16
CA ASN A 123 -5.43 26.32 -2.20
C ASN A 123 -4.98 27.68 -2.82
N ALA A 124 -4.69 27.74 -4.13
CA ALA A 124 -4.43 29.00 -4.83
C ALA A 124 -5.68 29.90 -4.83
N LYS A 125 -5.50 31.23 -4.75
CA LYS A 125 -6.60 32.21 -4.64
C LYS A 125 -7.67 32.01 -5.73
N ASP A 126 -7.23 31.79 -6.96
CA ASP A 126 -8.11 31.69 -8.13
C ASP A 126 -8.91 30.38 -8.06
N LEU A 127 -8.22 29.25 -7.85
CA LEU A 127 -8.84 27.92 -7.79
C LEU A 127 -9.79 27.72 -6.61
N ARG A 128 -9.51 28.36 -5.46
CA ARG A 128 -10.38 28.29 -4.27
C ARG A 128 -11.77 28.87 -4.50
N ASN A 129 -11.90 29.80 -5.44
CA ASN A 129 -13.15 30.48 -5.74
C ASN A 129 -13.86 29.87 -6.96
N THR A 130 -13.13 29.25 -7.90
CA THR A 130 -13.69 28.63 -9.10
C THR A 130 -14.12 27.17 -8.91
N LEU A 131 -13.46 26.42 -8.00
CA LEU A 131 -13.76 25.01 -7.80
C LEU A 131 -14.86 24.82 -6.75
N PRO A 132 -15.89 23.98 -7.01
CA PRO A 132 -16.93 23.68 -6.02
C PRO A 132 -16.40 22.86 -4.83
N SER A 133 -15.31 22.12 -5.02
CA SER A 133 -14.60 21.34 -4.00
C SER A 133 -13.12 21.27 -4.33
N LEU A 134 -12.29 21.28 -3.29
CA LEU A 134 -10.82 21.34 -3.39
C LEU A 134 -10.13 19.97 -3.46
N THR A 135 -10.90 18.88 -3.36
CA THR A 135 -10.38 17.49 -3.19
C THR A 135 -11.00 16.46 -4.12
N ASP A 136 -11.92 16.88 -5.00
CA ASP A 136 -12.69 16.01 -5.89
C ASP A 136 -11.89 15.55 -7.11
N ASN A 137 -12.43 14.58 -7.84
CA ASN A 137 -11.87 14.09 -9.10
C ASN A 137 -11.74 15.20 -10.15
N ASN A 138 -12.65 16.18 -10.18
CA ASN A 138 -12.53 17.34 -11.07
C ASN A 138 -11.35 18.24 -10.66
N ALA A 139 -11.18 18.50 -9.36
CA ALA A 139 -10.04 19.25 -8.85
C ALA A 139 -8.69 18.55 -9.15
N CYS A 140 -8.67 17.22 -9.15
CA CYS A 140 -7.51 16.43 -9.60
C CYS A 140 -7.15 16.71 -11.07
N ARG A 141 -8.14 16.69 -11.98
CA ARG A 141 -7.93 17.00 -13.40
C ARG A 141 -7.41 18.42 -13.62
N VAL A 142 -8.04 19.41 -12.97
CA VAL A 142 -7.61 20.82 -13.05
C VAL A 142 -6.18 21.00 -12.56
N ILE A 143 -5.77 20.32 -11.48
CA ILE A 143 -4.39 20.34 -11.00
C ILE A 143 -3.43 19.64 -11.97
N GLY A 144 -3.78 18.47 -12.50
CA GLY A 144 -2.95 17.76 -13.48
C GLY A 144 -2.67 18.60 -14.71
N LYS A 145 -3.71 19.22 -15.28
CA LYS A 145 -3.60 20.16 -16.39
C LYS A 145 -2.69 21.35 -16.07
N LEU A 146 -2.93 22.05 -14.96
CA LEU A 146 -2.14 23.24 -14.59
C LEU A 146 -0.68 22.94 -14.26
N VAL A 147 -0.34 21.74 -13.75
CA VAL A 147 1.06 21.34 -13.59
C VAL A 147 1.70 21.08 -14.96
N ALA A 148 1.00 20.41 -15.88
CA ALA A 148 1.52 20.13 -17.21
C ALA A 148 1.77 21.42 -18.01
N GLU A 149 0.81 22.35 -18.03
CA GLU A 149 0.94 23.66 -18.68
C GLU A 149 2.15 24.44 -18.14
N ARG A 150 2.24 24.62 -16.82
CA ARG A 150 3.36 25.34 -16.16
C ARG A 150 4.71 24.63 -16.28
N SER A 151 4.71 23.32 -16.50
CA SER A 151 5.96 22.58 -16.74
C SER A 151 6.44 22.79 -18.18
N LYS A 152 5.53 22.84 -19.15
CA LYS A 152 5.84 23.21 -20.55
C LYS A 152 6.30 24.66 -20.68
N GLU A 153 5.67 25.59 -19.96
CA GLU A 153 6.11 27.00 -19.87
C GLU A 153 7.55 27.15 -19.34
N ALA A 154 8.06 26.14 -18.63
CA ALA A 154 9.42 26.06 -18.11
C ALA A 154 10.30 25.03 -18.86
N ASP A 155 9.92 24.65 -20.08
CA ASP A 155 10.60 23.69 -20.96
C ASP A 155 10.83 22.27 -20.38
N VAL A 156 10.01 21.87 -19.41
CA VAL A 156 10.05 20.53 -18.79
C VAL A 156 8.95 19.64 -19.35
N TYR A 157 9.33 18.80 -20.32
CA TYR A 157 8.45 17.85 -21.02
C TYR A 157 8.51 16.42 -20.47
N ALA A 158 9.56 16.08 -19.70
CA ALA A 158 9.80 14.73 -19.18
C ALA A 158 10.02 14.76 -17.66
N VAL A 159 9.27 13.95 -16.91
CA VAL A 159 9.26 13.99 -15.44
C VAL A 159 9.16 12.56 -14.86
N ALA A 160 9.98 12.24 -13.86
CA ALA A 160 9.86 10.99 -13.12
C ALA A 160 8.83 11.12 -11.98
N TYR A 161 8.12 10.03 -11.67
CA TYR A 161 7.27 9.93 -10.48
C TYR A 161 7.74 8.77 -9.59
N GLU A 162 8.05 9.06 -8.32
CA GLU A 162 8.45 8.06 -7.32
C GLU A 162 7.25 7.72 -6.42
N LEU A 163 6.75 6.48 -6.50
CA LEU A 163 5.72 5.98 -5.58
C LEU A 163 6.29 5.92 -4.16
N LYS A 164 5.55 6.44 -3.17
CA LYS A 164 5.92 6.26 -1.77
C LYS A 164 5.70 4.80 -1.35
N LYS A 165 6.43 4.34 -0.33
CA LYS A 165 6.21 3.02 0.27
C LYS A 165 4.77 2.95 0.78
N ASN A 166 4.02 1.95 0.29
CA ASN A 166 2.57 1.73 0.53
C ASN A 166 1.61 2.65 -0.26
N GLU A 167 2.08 3.50 -1.16
CA GLU A 167 1.21 4.27 -2.08
C GLU A 167 0.94 3.43 -3.34
N ARG A 168 -0.33 3.33 -3.75
CA ARG A 168 -0.76 2.67 -4.99
C ARG A 168 -1.26 3.72 -5.99
N VAL A 169 -1.04 3.47 -7.28
CA VAL A 169 -1.55 4.33 -8.36
C VAL A 169 -3.02 3.96 -8.61
N GLU A 170 -3.88 4.45 -7.73
CA GLU A 170 -5.32 4.20 -7.74
C GLU A 170 -6.08 5.52 -7.46
N GLY A 171 -7.32 5.61 -7.93
CA GLY A 171 -8.23 6.73 -7.65
C GLY A 171 -7.65 8.10 -8.03
N ARG A 172 -7.57 9.01 -7.05
CA ARG A 172 -7.14 10.41 -7.26
C ARG A 172 -5.71 10.55 -7.77
N LEU A 173 -4.81 9.62 -7.44
CA LEU A 173 -3.43 9.67 -7.95
C LEU A 173 -3.38 9.31 -9.44
N ALA A 174 -4.08 8.24 -9.84
CA ALA A 174 -4.19 7.84 -11.24
C ALA A 174 -4.72 9.01 -12.09
N ILE A 175 -5.85 9.61 -11.71
CA ILE A 175 -6.45 10.75 -12.43
C ILE A 175 -5.47 11.90 -12.67
N ILE A 176 -4.60 12.23 -11.70
CA ILE A 176 -3.59 13.28 -11.87
C ILE A 176 -2.51 12.87 -12.87
N LEU A 177 -2.01 11.63 -12.78
CA LEU A 177 -0.98 11.12 -13.70
C LEU A 177 -1.54 11.01 -15.13
N ASP A 178 -2.73 10.44 -15.29
CA ASP A 178 -3.44 10.32 -16.57
C ASP A 178 -3.61 11.71 -17.21
N THR A 179 -4.12 12.69 -16.44
CA THR A 179 -4.31 14.06 -16.96
C THR A 179 -2.98 14.73 -17.32
N ILE A 180 -1.89 14.48 -16.58
CA ILE A 180 -0.55 15.02 -16.91
C ILE A 180 -0.03 14.42 -18.22
N GLN A 181 -0.26 13.11 -18.44
CA GLN A 181 0.11 12.41 -19.67
C GLN A 181 -0.73 12.86 -20.88
N GLU A 182 -2.05 13.00 -20.71
CA GLU A 182 -2.96 13.58 -21.72
C GLU A 182 -2.53 14.99 -22.15
N ASN A 183 -2.06 15.81 -21.19
CA ASN A 183 -1.53 17.14 -21.46
C ASN A 183 -0.07 17.12 -21.95
N GLY A 184 0.46 15.96 -22.39
CA GLY A 184 1.71 15.85 -23.14
C GLY A 184 2.99 16.01 -22.32
N ILE A 185 2.98 15.57 -21.06
CA ILE A 185 4.20 15.34 -20.27
C ILE A 185 4.49 13.82 -20.27
N ILE A 186 5.75 13.46 -20.51
CA ILE A 186 6.20 12.06 -20.58
C ILE A 186 6.74 11.63 -19.22
N PHE A 187 6.33 10.45 -18.74
CA PHE A 187 6.87 9.84 -17.52
C PHE A 187 8.10 8.95 -17.81
N VAL A 188 9.14 9.07 -16.99
CA VAL A 188 10.48 8.42 -17.17
C VAL A 188 10.92 7.60 -15.97
#